data_AF-A0A7S6MJK0-F1
#
_entry.id   AF-A0A7S6MJK0-F1
#
_cell.length_a   1.000
_cell.length_b   1.000
_cell.length_c   1.000
_cell.angle_alpha   90.00
_cell.angle_beta   90.00
_cell.angle_gamma   90.00
#
_symmetry.space_group_name_H-M   'P 1'
#
loop_
_entity.id
_entity.type
_entity.pdbx_description
1 polymer ?
#
loop_
_entity_poly.entity_id
_entity_poly.type
_entity_poly.pdbx_seq_one_letter_code
_entity_poly.pdbx_strand_id
1 'polypeptide(L)'
;MKNRKLFHIPTIVLAIMLLISSAQAAVITGTIKTYHDVEARAPGGILIYYGNNHMIIPWVSTPSVENPLAYFYSSKSLMSLFFVPSDYSADVAFATGVSNISQITDASIFNFTDNYIGPNKSGDFIVMKSISTENYAVLRIDSLVPNNNYFSDGLIFFGSILTGTWWLQTDGTGNFSSPASPVPEPSMLMLLSIGMLALPGYHIYRKRNKLASS
;
A
#
# COMPACT_ATOMS: atom_id res chain seq x y z
N MET A 1 4.35 -45.01 -42.99
CA MET A 1 5.31 -44.04 -42.40
C MET A 1 4.74 -42.64 -42.52
N LYS A 2 4.26 -42.03 -41.43
CA LYS A 2 3.79 -40.63 -41.42
C LYS A 2 4.44 -39.93 -40.22
N ASN A 3 5.52 -39.19 -40.49
CA ASN A 3 6.13 -38.27 -39.54
C ASN A 3 5.23 -37.04 -39.37
N ARG A 4 4.50 -36.97 -38.26
CA ARG A 4 3.76 -35.78 -37.81
C ARG A 4 4.16 -35.45 -36.39
N LYS A 5 5.35 -34.88 -36.21
CA LYS A 5 5.78 -34.26 -34.95
C LYS A 5 6.77 -33.13 -35.24
N LEU A 6 6.33 -32.04 -35.87
CA LEU A 6 7.20 -30.86 -36.05
C LEU A 6 6.50 -29.50 -35.92
N PHE A 7 5.21 -29.45 -35.55
CA PHE A 7 4.42 -28.20 -35.53
C PHE A 7 3.90 -27.78 -34.14
N HIS A 8 4.43 -28.32 -33.03
CA HIS A 8 3.94 -27.98 -31.67
C HIS A 8 4.94 -27.23 -30.80
N ILE A 9 6.18 -27.09 -31.24
CA ILE A 9 7.22 -26.38 -30.48
C ILE A 9 7.00 -24.85 -30.48
N PRO A 10 6.66 -24.17 -31.60
CA PRO A 10 6.58 -22.71 -31.58
C PRO A 10 5.38 -22.18 -30.77
N THR A 11 4.27 -22.91 -30.71
CA THR A 11 3.06 -22.49 -29.98
C THR A 11 3.24 -22.56 -28.47
N ILE A 12 3.97 -23.56 -27.97
CA ILE A 12 4.26 -23.71 -26.53
C ILE A 12 5.24 -22.62 -26.08
N VAL A 13 6.27 -22.32 -26.88
CA VAL A 13 7.22 -21.24 -26.57
C VAL A 13 6.54 -19.87 -26.59
N LEU A 14 5.65 -19.61 -27.57
CA LEU A 14 4.88 -18.37 -27.62
C LEU A 14 3.92 -18.22 -26.44
N ALA A 15 3.25 -19.30 -26.02
CA ALA A 15 2.38 -19.30 -24.83
C ALA A 15 3.16 -19.10 -23.52
N ILE A 16 4.36 -19.68 -23.39
CA ILE A 16 5.25 -19.45 -22.25
C ILE A 16 5.77 -18.01 -22.24
N MET A 17 6.15 -17.45 -23.39
CA MET A 17 6.57 -16.04 -23.49
C MET A 17 5.43 -15.06 -23.20
N LEU A 18 4.19 -15.37 -23.62
CA LEU A 18 2.99 -14.59 -23.28
C LEU A 18 2.67 -14.66 -21.77
N LEU A 19 2.87 -15.81 -21.12
CA LEU A 19 2.69 -15.97 -19.67
C LEU A 19 3.79 -15.29 -18.84
N ILE A 20 5.03 -15.19 -19.35
CA ILE A 20 6.13 -14.45 -18.71
C ILE A 20 5.92 -12.93 -18.86
N SER A 21 5.27 -12.48 -19.93
CA SER A 21 5.02 -11.05 -20.18
C SER A 21 3.98 -10.39 -19.28
N SER A 22 3.24 -11.16 -18.46
CA SER A 22 2.27 -10.63 -17.49
C SER A 22 2.78 -10.56 -16.05
N ALA A 23 4.04 -10.91 -15.78
CA ALA A 23 4.69 -10.62 -14.50
C ALA A 23 5.19 -9.16 -14.49
N GLN A 24 4.31 -8.23 -14.81
CA GLN A 24 4.61 -6.81 -14.67
C GLN A 24 4.56 -6.48 -13.18
N ALA A 25 5.59 -5.81 -12.68
CA ALA A 25 5.70 -5.37 -11.29
C ALA A 25 4.38 -4.79 -10.81
N ALA A 26 3.70 -5.50 -9.91
CA ALA A 26 2.42 -5.09 -9.38
C ALA A 26 2.68 -3.98 -8.36
N VAL A 27 2.83 -2.75 -8.85
CA VAL A 27 2.63 -1.59 -7.99
C VAL A 27 1.15 -1.57 -7.63
N ILE A 28 0.84 -1.36 -6.37
CA ILE A 28 -0.51 -1.27 -5.83
C ILE A 28 -0.67 0.13 -5.29
N THR A 29 -1.79 0.78 -5.60
CA THR A 29 -2.02 2.17 -5.18
C THR A 29 -3.18 2.25 -4.21
N GLY A 30 -3.11 3.18 -3.26
CA GLY A 30 -4.23 3.49 -2.38
C GLY A 30 -4.13 4.90 -1.81
N THR A 31 -5.11 5.23 -0.98
CA THR A 31 -5.15 6.50 -0.24
C THR A 31 -5.26 6.23 1.24
N ILE A 32 -4.75 7.12 2.07
CA ILE A 32 -4.87 7.06 3.53
C ILE A 32 -5.38 8.38 4.08
N LYS A 33 -6.12 8.28 5.19
CA LYS A 33 -6.45 9.38 6.09
C LYS A 33 -6.20 8.89 7.51
N THR A 34 -5.22 9.47 8.18
CA THR A 34 -4.79 9.07 9.52
C THR A 34 -4.67 10.30 10.42
N TYR A 35 -4.80 10.08 11.71
CA TYR A 35 -4.80 11.12 12.74
C TYR A 35 -3.70 10.82 13.75
N HIS A 36 -2.98 11.86 14.16
CA HIS A 36 -2.06 11.81 15.29
C HIS A 36 -2.60 12.64 16.44
N ASP A 37 -2.70 12.00 17.61
CA ASP A 37 -3.11 12.63 18.87
C ASP A 37 -1.90 12.82 19.79
N VAL A 38 -1.60 14.08 20.13
CA VAL A 38 -0.44 14.43 20.97
C VAL A 38 -0.64 13.98 22.43
N GLU A 39 -1.86 13.84 22.94
CA GLU A 39 -2.11 13.42 24.32
C GLU A 39 -2.22 11.91 24.50
N ALA A 40 -2.66 11.17 23.47
CA ALA A 40 -2.62 9.71 23.51
C ALA A 40 -1.18 9.16 23.66
N ARG A 41 -0.16 10.02 23.50
CA ARG A 41 1.27 9.67 23.39
C ARG A 41 1.51 8.55 22.38
N ALA A 42 0.53 8.33 21.51
CA ALA A 42 0.50 7.25 20.56
C ALA A 42 0.70 7.90 19.19
N PRO A 43 1.80 7.56 18.50
CA PRO A 43 2.01 8.04 17.14
C PRO A 43 0.81 7.63 16.27
N GLY A 44 0.51 8.45 15.25
CA GLY A 44 -0.41 8.02 14.21
C GLY A 44 0.24 6.85 13.47
N GLY A 45 -0.52 5.78 13.20
CA GLY A 45 -0.04 4.68 12.37
C GLY A 45 -0.43 4.91 10.92
N ILE A 46 0.54 4.83 10.00
CA ILE A 46 0.27 4.64 8.57
C ILE A 46 0.39 3.15 8.29
N LEU A 47 -0.76 2.50 8.09
CA LEU A 47 -0.82 1.10 7.67
C LEU A 47 -0.94 1.04 6.15
N ILE A 48 0.08 0.51 5.49
CA ILE A 48 0.05 0.13 4.08
C ILE A 48 -0.04 -1.38 4.03
N TYR A 49 -1.14 -1.88 3.46
CA TYR A 49 -1.50 -3.29 3.50
C TYR A 49 -1.96 -3.78 2.14
N TYR A 50 -1.40 -4.91 1.70
CA TYR A 50 -1.96 -5.75 0.65
C TYR A 50 -1.51 -7.21 0.80
N GLY A 51 -2.45 -8.12 1.09
CA GLY A 51 -2.15 -9.55 1.21
C GLY A 51 -1.17 -9.86 2.35
N ASN A 52 0.01 -10.38 2.02
CA ASN A 52 1.09 -10.64 2.98
C ASN A 52 2.13 -9.51 3.05
N ASN A 53 1.93 -8.42 2.31
CA ASN A 53 2.80 -7.25 2.32
C ASN A 53 2.19 -6.16 3.20
N HIS A 54 2.86 -5.88 4.32
CA HIS A 54 2.38 -4.99 5.37
C HIS A 54 3.52 -4.09 5.80
N MET A 55 3.27 -2.79 5.90
CA MET A 55 4.18 -1.83 6.50
C MET A 55 3.38 -0.91 7.41
N ILE A 56 3.90 -0.71 8.62
CA ILE A 56 3.38 0.28 9.55
C ILE A 56 4.48 1.27 9.84
N ILE A 57 4.21 2.54 9.56
CA ILE A 57 5.12 3.64 9.92
C ILE A 57 4.42 4.56 10.90
N PRO A 58 4.97 4.72 12.11
CA PRO A 58 4.53 5.75 13.03
C PRO A 58 4.87 7.13 12.45
N TRP A 59 3.97 8.08 12.62
CA TRP A 59 4.22 9.47 12.26
C TRP A 59 3.64 10.41 13.30
N VAL A 60 4.20 11.62 13.36
CA VAL A 60 3.70 12.71 14.20
C VAL A 60 3.71 14.02 13.43
N SER A 61 2.97 15.01 13.93
CA SER A 61 2.99 16.37 13.39
C SER A 61 3.54 17.38 14.40
N THR A 62 4.13 18.47 13.91
CA THR A 62 4.35 19.67 14.72
C THR A 62 3.02 20.25 15.22
N PRO A 63 2.98 20.93 16.36
CA PRO A 63 1.76 21.56 16.90
C PRO A 63 1.32 22.84 16.15
N SER A 64 1.85 23.11 14.96
CA SER A 64 1.56 24.31 14.17
C SER A 64 0.21 24.22 13.46
N VAL A 65 -0.64 25.22 13.66
CA VAL A 65 -1.95 25.34 12.98
C VAL A 65 -1.79 25.87 11.56
N GLU A 66 -0.89 26.82 11.33
CA GLU A 66 -0.76 27.45 10.01
C GLU A 66 0.07 26.59 9.06
N ASN A 67 1.10 25.92 9.60
CA ASN A 67 2.08 25.18 8.82
C ASN A 67 2.46 23.87 9.53
N PRO A 68 1.54 22.89 9.60
CA PRO A 68 1.85 21.59 10.18
C PRO A 68 2.89 20.86 9.33
N LEU A 69 3.92 20.33 9.98
CA LEU A 69 4.97 19.51 9.39
C LEU A 69 4.89 18.09 9.96
N ALA A 70 5.18 17.09 9.15
CA ALA A 70 5.16 15.67 9.54
C ALA A 70 6.57 15.11 9.73
N TYR A 71 6.72 14.25 10.73
CA TYR A 71 7.90 13.40 10.93
C TYR A 71 7.48 11.94 10.88
N PHE A 72 8.26 11.13 10.16
CA PHE A 72 8.01 9.70 9.99
C PHE A 72 9.11 8.92 10.67
N TYR A 73 8.71 7.95 11.48
CA TYR A 73 9.59 7.17 12.33
C TYR A 73 9.82 5.79 11.73
N SER A 74 11.05 5.34 11.85
CA SER A 74 11.57 4.13 11.25
C SER A 74 11.62 2.98 12.26
N SER A 75 11.98 1.78 11.77
CA SER A 75 12.02 0.51 12.47
C SER A 75 12.69 0.53 13.86
N LYS A 76 13.80 1.26 14.03
CA LYS A 76 14.55 1.31 15.31
C LYS A 76 14.30 2.57 16.14
N SER A 77 13.46 3.47 15.67
CA SER A 77 13.05 4.59 16.51
C SER A 77 12.36 4.08 17.78
N LEU A 78 12.54 4.78 18.90
CA LEU A 78 11.80 4.47 20.12
C LEU A 78 10.28 4.43 19.85
N MET A 79 9.81 5.30 18.96
CA MET A 79 8.43 5.38 18.52
C MET A 79 7.96 4.09 17.82
N SER A 80 8.79 3.43 17.02
CA SER A 80 8.41 2.17 16.38
C SER A 80 8.50 1.00 17.35
N LEU A 81 9.54 0.96 18.19
CA LEU A 81 9.81 -0.15 19.11
C LEU A 81 8.68 -0.42 20.12
N PHE A 82 7.91 0.61 20.50
CA PHE A 82 6.79 0.44 21.43
C PHE A 82 5.45 0.15 20.77
N PHE A 83 5.29 0.46 19.47
CA PHE A 83 3.97 0.54 18.84
C PHE A 83 3.83 -0.29 17.57
N VAL A 84 4.94 -0.79 17.00
CA VAL A 84 4.94 -1.53 15.74
C VAL A 84 5.67 -2.87 15.93
N PRO A 85 4.99 -4.01 15.69
CA PRO A 85 5.68 -5.30 15.66
C PRO A 85 6.78 -5.31 14.61
N SER A 86 7.91 -5.97 14.91
CA SER A 86 9.09 -6.00 14.03
C SER A 86 8.77 -6.41 12.59
N ASP A 87 7.84 -7.33 12.43
CA ASP A 87 7.46 -7.90 11.12
C ASP A 87 6.73 -6.91 10.21
N TYR A 88 6.25 -5.79 10.77
CA TYR A 88 5.58 -4.71 10.07
C TYR A 88 6.42 -3.44 9.99
N SER A 89 7.60 -3.45 10.61
CA SER A 89 8.47 -2.28 10.65
C SER A 89 9.10 -1.99 9.28
N ALA A 90 9.36 -0.71 9.03
CA ALA A 90 9.98 -0.25 7.79
C ALA A 90 11.00 0.84 8.07
N ASP A 91 12.06 0.85 7.27
CA ASP A 91 12.98 1.98 7.19
C ASP A 91 12.43 3.06 6.26
N VAL A 92 12.75 4.32 6.54
CA VAL A 92 12.22 5.47 5.79
C VAL A 92 13.32 6.31 5.17
N ALA A 93 13.03 6.91 4.03
CA ALA A 93 13.89 7.86 3.33
C ALA A 93 13.06 9.00 2.73
N PHE A 94 13.68 10.17 2.58
CA PHE A 94 13.07 11.32 1.92
C PHE A 94 13.46 11.36 0.43
N ALA A 95 12.47 11.35 -0.46
CA ALA A 95 12.70 11.40 -1.90
C ALA A 95 12.93 12.83 -2.40
N THR A 96 14.13 13.36 -2.14
CA THR A 96 14.50 14.73 -2.49
C THR A 96 14.39 14.97 -4.00
N GLY A 97 13.70 16.04 -4.40
CA GLY A 97 13.58 16.44 -5.81
C GLY A 97 12.57 15.63 -6.63
N VAL A 98 11.89 14.65 -6.01
CA VAL A 98 10.82 13.89 -6.67
C VAL A 98 9.51 14.68 -6.58
N SER A 99 8.86 14.86 -7.72
CA SER A 99 7.55 15.52 -7.84
C SER A 99 6.47 14.57 -8.38
N ASN A 100 6.88 13.43 -8.93
CA ASN A 100 5.98 12.42 -9.47
C ASN A 100 6.55 11.02 -9.17
N ILE A 101 5.67 10.11 -8.76
CA ILE A 101 6.04 8.72 -8.43
C ILE A 101 6.80 8.01 -9.55
N SER A 102 6.46 8.29 -10.82
CA SER A 102 7.11 7.66 -11.98
C SER A 102 8.60 8.04 -12.13
N GLN A 103 9.08 9.06 -11.42
CA GLN A 103 10.50 9.43 -11.37
C GLN A 103 11.32 8.47 -10.49
N ILE A 104 10.66 7.69 -9.62
CA ILE A 104 11.32 6.69 -8.79
C ILE A 104 11.43 5.40 -9.60
N THR A 105 12.51 5.29 -10.38
CA THR A 105 12.81 4.09 -11.17
C THR A 105 13.53 3.01 -10.35
N ASP A 106 14.13 3.39 -9.23
CA ASP A 106 14.81 2.53 -8.27
C ASP A 106 14.77 3.19 -6.88
N ALA A 107 14.01 2.61 -5.96
CA ALA A 107 13.89 3.10 -4.60
C ALA A 107 15.06 2.70 -3.69
N SER A 108 15.91 1.75 -4.10
CA SER A 108 17.06 1.32 -3.30
C SER A 108 18.18 2.36 -3.21
N ILE A 109 18.18 3.34 -4.11
CA ILE A 109 19.17 4.42 -4.16
C ILE A 109 19.00 5.46 -3.05
N PHE A 110 17.83 5.51 -2.41
CA PHE A 110 17.57 6.48 -1.36
C PHE A 110 18.34 6.13 -0.08
N ASN A 111 18.76 7.16 0.64
CA ASN A 111 19.47 6.98 1.90
C ASN A 111 18.46 6.70 3.03
N PHE A 112 18.17 5.42 3.26
CA PHE A 112 17.29 4.99 4.34
C PHE A 112 17.91 5.22 5.72
N THR A 113 17.07 5.61 6.66
CA THR A 113 17.43 5.71 8.08
C THR A 113 16.56 4.78 8.92
N ASP A 114 17.16 4.23 9.96
CA ASP A 114 16.52 3.42 11.00
C ASP A 114 15.94 4.28 12.16
N ASN A 115 16.01 5.61 12.06
CA ASN A 115 15.51 6.53 13.09
C ASN A 115 14.26 7.34 12.66
N TYR A 116 14.41 8.50 12.03
CA TYR A 116 13.27 9.29 11.55
C TYR A 116 13.67 10.23 10.42
N ILE A 117 12.69 10.69 9.65
CA ILE A 117 12.84 11.74 8.64
C ILE A 117 11.83 12.88 8.88
N GLY A 118 12.24 14.10 8.53
CA GLY A 118 11.43 15.31 8.60
C GLY A 118 12.24 16.54 9.01
N PRO A 119 11.61 17.74 8.99
CA PRO A 119 10.19 17.98 8.73
C PRO A 119 9.79 17.80 7.26
N ASN A 120 8.61 17.22 7.01
CA ASN A 120 8.02 17.06 5.68
C ASN A 120 6.67 17.78 5.59
N LYS A 121 6.27 18.18 4.39
CA LYS A 121 5.05 18.94 4.09
C LYS A 121 4.25 18.31 2.95
N SER A 122 3.08 18.86 2.68
CA SER A 122 2.27 18.46 1.52
C SER A 122 3.05 18.57 0.21
N GLY A 123 2.92 17.55 -0.64
CA GLY A 123 3.67 17.36 -1.87
C GLY A 123 4.91 16.48 -1.73
N ASP A 124 5.43 16.30 -0.51
CA ASP A 124 6.64 15.51 -0.28
C ASP A 124 6.39 14.01 -0.44
N PHE A 125 7.43 13.30 -0.88
CA PHE A 125 7.44 11.85 -1.07
C PHE A 125 8.33 11.17 -0.02
N ILE A 126 7.74 10.20 0.66
CA ILE A 126 8.38 9.36 1.67
C ILE A 126 8.52 7.96 1.12
N VAL A 127 9.74 7.45 1.08
CA VAL A 127 10.04 6.08 0.62
C VAL A 127 10.22 5.21 1.84
N MET A 128 9.68 4.00 1.77
CA MET A 128 9.57 3.07 2.87
C MET A 128 10.10 1.72 2.38
N LYS A 129 10.94 1.08 3.20
CA LYS A 129 11.48 -0.24 2.90
C LYS A 129 11.12 -1.19 4.05
N SER A 130 10.32 -2.19 3.78
CA SER A 130 9.97 -3.21 4.78
C SER A 130 11.20 -3.99 5.20
N ILE A 131 11.38 -4.16 6.52
CA ILE A 131 12.48 -4.95 7.09
C ILE A 131 12.26 -6.46 6.87
N SER A 132 11.00 -6.90 6.85
CA SER A 132 10.65 -8.32 6.77
C SER A 132 10.51 -8.82 5.34
N THR A 133 9.91 -8.03 4.46
CA THR A 133 9.59 -8.44 3.08
C THR A 133 10.53 -7.85 2.04
N GLU A 134 11.41 -6.90 2.42
CA GLU A 134 12.29 -6.16 1.50
C GLU A 134 11.55 -5.40 0.38
N ASN A 135 10.22 -5.29 0.48
CA ASN A 135 9.39 -4.54 -0.44
C ASN A 135 9.51 -3.04 -0.19
N TYR A 136 9.24 -2.27 -1.24
CA TYR A 136 9.24 -0.81 -1.18
C TYR A 136 7.82 -0.26 -1.22
N ALA A 137 7.57 0.78 -0.45
CA ALA A 137 6.40 1.61 -0.59
C ALA A 137 6.79 3.08 -0.70
N VAL A 138 5.93 3.88 -1.29
CA VAL A 138 6.09 5.32 -1.39
C VAL A 138 4.79 5.99 -0.97
N LEU A 139 4.87 7.04 -0.15
CA LEU A 139 3.75 7.86 0.27
C LEU A 139 3.99 9.28 -0.21
N ARG A 140 3.04 9.84 -0.96
CA ARG A 140 2.93 11.29 -1.16
C ARG A 140 2.03 11.86 -0.09
N ILE A 141 2.49 12.89 0.60
CA ILE A 141 1.67 13.65 1.54
C ILE A 141 0.74 14.56 0.73
N ASP A 142 -0.55 14.25 0.68
CA ASP A 142 -1.50 15.04 -0.09
C ASP A 142 -1.89 16.32 0.66
N SER A 143 -2.16 16.19 1.96
CA SER A 143 -2.51 17.31 2.83
C SER A 143 -2.16 17.02 4.28
N LEU A 144 -1.70 18.05 4.99
CA LEU A 144 -1.58 18.10 6.45
C LEU A 144 -2.50 19.20 6.95
N VAL A 145 -3.53 18.84 7.70
CA VAL A 145 -4.54 19.79 8.21
C VAL A 145 -4.56 19.72 9.72
N PRO A 146 -4.53 20.86 10.44
CA PRO A 146 -4.73 20.86 11.89
C PRO A 146 -6.06 20.22 12.25
N ASN A 147 -6.06 19.34 13.25
CA ASN A 147 -7.28 18.83 13.83
C ASN A 147 -7.70 19.72 14.99
N ASN A 148 -8.71 20.57 14.78
CA ASN A 148 -9.26 21.44 15.81
C ASN A 148 -10.47 20.79 16.55
N ASN A 149 -10.73 19.49 16.35
CA ASN A 149 -11.99 18.86 16.75
C ASN A 149 -12.04 18.25 18.15
N TYR A 150 -11.05 18.45 19.01
CA TYR A 150 -11.14 17.94 20.39
C TYR A 150 -10.95 19.07 21.40
N PHE A 151 -12.08 19.49 21.97
CA PHE A 151 -12.18 20.20 23.23
C PHE A 151 -12.76 19.20 24.24
N SER A 152 -11.92 18.43 24.92
CA SER A 152 -12.32 17.84 26.20
C SER A 152 -11.67 18.65 27.32
N ASP A 153 -12.49 19.31 28.13
CA ASP A 153 -12.11 19.93 29.40
C ASP A 153 -11.17 21.15 29.37
N GLY A 154 -11.21 21.95 28.30
CA GLY A 154 -10.55 23.27 28.27
C GLY A 154 -9.04 23.25 28.03
N LEU A 155 -8.47 22.08 27.72
CA LEU A 155 -7.13 21.92 27.17
C LEU A 155 -7.19 22.00 25.64
N ILE A 156 -6.26 22.75 25.04
CA ILE A 156 -6.14 22.85 23.58
C ILE A 156 -5.29 21.67 23.11
N PHE A 157 -5.90 20.74 22.38
CA PHE A 157 -5.21 19.61 21.77
C PHE A 157 -4.67 20.02 20.42
N PHE A 158 -3.37 19.85 20.21
CA PHE A 158 -2.72 20.09 18.92
C PHE A 158 -2.46 18.76 18.25
N GLY A 159 -3.04 18.53 17.07
CA GLY A 159 -2.76 17.35 16.25
C GLY A 159 -3.01 17.68 14.79
N SER A 160 -2.56 16.83 13.88
CA SER A 160 -2.84 16.98 12.46
C SER A 160 -3.51 15.73 11.89
N ILE A 161 -4.35 15.94 10.89
CA ILE A 161 -4.84 14.91 9.98
C ILE A 161 -3.89 14.88 8.79
N LEU A 162 -3.28 13.71 8.55
CA LEU A 162 -2.52 13.44 7.34
C LEU A 162 -3.42 12.70 6.36
N THR A 163 -3.48 13.23 5.14
CA THR A 163 -3.99 12.49 3.98
C THR A 163 -2.85 12.26 3.00
N GLY A 164 -2.86 11.13 2.33
CA GLY A 164 -1.82 10.80 1.37
C GLY A 164 -2.23 9.72 0.39
N THR A 165 -1.51 9.70 -0.73
CA THR A 165 -1.60 8.66 -1.75
C THR A 165 -0.36 7.80 -1.62
N TRP A 166 -0.52 6.48 -1.59
CA TRP A 166 0.59 5.54 -1.45
C TRP A 166 0.66 4.55 -2.60
N TRP A 167 1.87 4.08 -2.86
CA TRP A 167 2.20 3.03 -3.82
C TRP A 167 3.03 1.96 -3.13
N LEU A 168 2.66 0.69 -3.30
CA LEU A 168 3.38 -0.46 -2.75
C LEU A 168 3.86 -1.31 -3.91
N GLN A 169 5.16 -1.57 -3.96
CA GLN A 169 5.82 -2.39 -4.95
C GLN A 169 6.09 -3.76 -4.31
N THR A 170 5.50 -4.83 -4.86
CA THR A 170 5.41 -6.15 -4.18
C THR A 170 6.44 -7.19 -4.63
N ASP A 171 7.32 -6.86 -5.58
CA ASP A 171 8.36 -7.74 -6.14
C ASP A 171 9.80 -7.39 -5.69
N GLY A 172 9.96 -6.52 -4.68
CA GLY A 172 11.26 -6.06 -4.17
C GLY A 172 12.14 -5.20 -5.10
N THR A 173 11.79 -4.93 -6.36
CA THR A 173 12.65 -4.15 -7.29
C THR A 173 12.78 -2.67 -6.95
N GLY A 174 11.87 -2.11 -6.16
CA GLY A 174 11.82 -0.68 -5.87
C GLY A 174 11.48 0.21 -7.08
N ASN A 175 11.04 -0.37 -8.20
CA ASN A 175 10.72 0.40 -9.41
C ASN A 175 9.25 0.84 -9.44
N PHE A 176 9.01 2.15 -9.50
CA PHE A 176 7.70 2.78 -9.60
C PHE A 176 7.48 3.53 -10.94
N SER A 177 8.39 3.37 -11.91
CA SER A 177 8.36 4.07 -13.20
C SER A 177 7.18 3.70 -14.08
N SER A 178 6.67 2.48 -13.91
CA SER A 178 5.39 2.05 -14.45
C SER A 178 4.40 2.08 -13.29
N PRO A 179 3.75 3.23 -13.00
CA PRO A 179 2.75 3.25 -11.96
C PRO A 179 1.72 2.15 -12.25
N ALA A 180 1.25 1.52 -11.18
CA ALA A 180 0.14 0.59 -11.22
C ALA A 180 -0.87 1.05 -12.26
N SER A 181 -1.29 0.16 -13.17
CA SER A 181 -2.53 0.39 -13.89
C SER A 181 -3.57 0.83 -12.83
N PRO A 182 -4.29 1.95 -13.03
CA PRO A 182 -5.19 2.49 -12.01
C PRO A 182 -5.98 1.34 -11.42
N VAL A 183 -5.97 1.23 -10.08
CA VAL A 183 -6.65 0.16 -9.34
C VAL A 183 -7.95 -0.10 -10.07
N PRO A 184 -8.16 -1.30 -10.65
CA PRO A 184 -9.45 -1.59 -11.22
C PRO A 184 -10.42 -1.40 -10.07
N GLU A 185 -11.24 -0.34 -10.11
CA GLU A 185 -12.46 -0.34 -9.32
C GLU A 185 -13.04 -1.73 -9.55
N PRO A 186 -13.40 -2.50 -8.50
CA PRO A 186 -13.97 -3.82 -8.70
C PRO A 186 -15.18 -3.61 -9.60
N SER A 187 -15.00 -3.87 -10.90
CA SER A 187 -16.00 -3.51 -11.88
C SER A 187 -17.23 -4.30 -11.47
N MET A 188 -18.38 -3.64 -11.36
CA MET A 188 -19.63 -4.31 -11.01
C MET A 188 -19.84 -5.59 -11.83
N LEU A 189 -19.24 -5.67 -13.03
CA LEU A 189 -19.16 -6.85 -13.89
C LEU A 189 -18.49 -8.07 -13.25
N MET A 190 -17.40 -7.91 -12.49
CA MET A 190 -16.72 -9.02 -11.82
C MET A 190 -17.57 -9.59 -10.66
N LEU A 191 -18.19 -8.71 -9.86
CA LEU A 191 -19.17 -9.07 -8.84
C LEU A 191 -20.44 -9.70 -9.44
N LEU A 192 -20.93 -9.20 -10.58
CA LEU A 192 -22.02 -9.80 -11.35
C LEU A 192 -21.67 -11.19 -11.87
N SER A 193 -20.44 -11.40 -12.35
CA SER A 193 -20.02 -12.72 -12.86
C SER A 193 -19.90 -13.79 -11.76
N ILE A 194 -19.47 -13.43 -10.55
CA ILE A 194 -19.48 -14.33 -9.39
C ILE A 194 -20.93 -14.61 -8.94
N GLY A 195 -21.78 -13.58 -8.92
CA GLY A 195 -23.21 -13.72 -8.62
C GLY A 195 -23.95 -14.63 -9.60
N MET A 196 -23.66 -14.54 -10.89
CA MET A 196 -24.28 -15.39 -11.92
C MET A 196 -23.80 -16.85 -11.89
N LEU A 197 -22.60 -17.14 -11.37
CA LEU A 197 -22.10 -18.51 -11.19
C LEU A 197 -22.65 -19.18 -9.92
N ALA A 198 -23.03 -18.41 -8.90
CA ALA A 198 -23.61 -18.95 -7.66
C ALA A 198 -25.10 -19.37 -7.83
N LEU A 199 -25.83 -18.76 -8.77
CA LEU A 199 -27.27 -19.01 -8.97
C LEU A 199 -27.62 -20.40 -9.54
N PRO A 200 -26.86 -20.98 -10.52
CA PRO A 200 -27.10 -22.34 -10.98
C PRO A 200 -26.87 -23.40 -9.90
N GLY A 201 -25.84 -23.22 -9.06
CA GLY A 201 -25.49 -24.15 -7.98
C GLY A 201 -26.58 -24.25 -6.93
N TYR A 202 -27.19 -23.12 -6.54
CA TYR A 202 -28.29 -23.10 -5.58
C TYR A 202 -29.57 -23.75 -6.12
N HIS A 203 -29.86 -23.59 -7.41
CA HIS A 203 -31.01 -24.25 -8.04
C HIS A 203 -30.87 -25.77 -8.15
N ILE A 204 -29.66 -26.29 -8.42
CA ILE A 204 -29.40 -27.74 -8.49
C ILE A 204 -29.48 -28.36 -7.08
N TYR A 205 -28.94 -27.69 -6.06
CA TYR A 205 -29.01 -28.15 -4.67
C TYR A 205 -30.45 -28.24 -4.16
N ARG A 206 -31.27 -27.21 -4.40
CA ARG A 206 -32.68 -27.19 -3.97
C ARG A 206 -33.54 -28.27 -4.65
N LYS A 207 -33.23 -28.64 -5.89
CA LYS A 207 -33.97 -29.67 -6.64
C LYS A 207 -33.66 -31.09 -6.12
N ARG A 208 -32.42 -31.34 -5.65
CA ARG A 208 -32.03 -32.62 -5.06
C ARG A 208 -32.71 -32.89 -3.70
N ASN A 209 -32.85 -31.87 -2.86
CA ASN A 209 -33.48 -32.05 -1.55
C ASN A 209 -34.99 -32.29 -1.61
N LYS A 210 -35.67 -31.92 -2.70
CA LYS A 210 -37.09 -32.24 -2.90
C LYS A 210 -37.35 -33.68 -3.36
N LEU A 211 -36.36 -34.35 -3.95
CA LEU A 211 -36.47 -35.74 -4.42
C LEU A 211 -36.10 -36.77 -3.34
N ALA A 212 -35.45 -36.32 -2.27
CA ALA A 212 -35.10 -37.17 -1.13
C ALA A 212 -36.18 -37.18 -0.03
N SER A 213 -37.25 -36.40 -0.19
CA SER A 213 -38.35 -36.25 0.78
C SER A 213 -39.69 -36.78 0.24
N SER A 214 -39.68 -37.60 -0.81
CA SER A 214 -40.86 -38.26 -1.40
C SER A 214 -40.69 -39.77 -1.40
#